data_AF-A0A8B6Y614-F1
#
_entry.id   AF-A0A8B6Y614-F1
#
_cell.length_a   1.000
_cell.length_b   1.000
_cell.length_c   1.000
_cell.angle_alpha   90.00
_cell.angle_beta   90.00
_cell.angle_gamma   90.00
#
_symmetry.space_group_name_H-M   'P 1'
#
loop_
_entity.id
_entity.type
_entity.pdbx_description
1 polymer ?
#
loop_
_entity_poly.entity_id
_entity_poly.type
_entity_poly.pdbx_seq_one_letter_code
_entity_poly.pdbx_strand_id
1 'polypeptide(L)'
;MRLIENTRQINIQKPICVKEYNVHMGGVDRVDQQLQSLHLLQKTYKWHRKLALKLIYQGILNSHKVFVKYTCHKSTTFLDFLHDIIKVIFLSSPKINKSLVPDGTIHRLTGRHFPGTKQPSHDATDRHPSKLCRVCYARRIFKSNGKPLKTVHVCKTCPGEPGLHIDSCFEIYHTVLDLV
;
A
#
# COMPACT_ATOMS: atom_id res chain seq x y z
N MET A 1 -31.96 -18.33 31.70
CA MET A 1 -30.58 -18.09 32.18
C MET A 1 -29.61 -18.73 31.19
N ARG A 2 -28.74 -17.97 30.50
CA ARG A 2 -27.66 -18.58 29.72
C ARG A 2 -26.45 -18.81 30.63
N LEU A 3 -26.04 -20.07 30.74
CA LEU A 3 -24.88 -20.53 31.50
C LEU A 3 -23.63 -20.26 30.65
N ILE A 4 -22.56 -19.77 31.26
CA ILE A 4 -21.26 -19.58 30.59
C ILE A 4 -20.32 -20.60 31.23
N GLU A 5 -19.82 -21.54 30.43
CA GLU A 5 -18.94 -22.61 30.90
C GLU A 5 -17.51 -22.09 31.14
N ASN A 6 -16.93 -22.45 32.29
CA ASN A 6 -15.50 -22.30 32.57
C ASN A 6 -14.72 -23.35 31.75
N THR A 7 -13.43 -23.12 31.49
CA THR A 7 -12.44 -24.12 31.01
C THR A 7 -12.44 -25.44 31.78
N ARG A 8 -13.00 -25.48 33.00
CA ARG A 8 -13.20 -26.67 33.84
C ARG A 8 -14.65 -27.20 33.88
N GLN A 9 -15.57 -26.68 33.07
CA GLN A 9 -17.00 -27.05 33.02
C GLN A 9 -17.77 -26.96 34.35
N ILE A 10 -17.23 -26.24 35.35
CA ILE A 10 -17.94 -26.02 36.61
C ILE A 10 -18.91 -24.85 36.44
N ASN A 11 -20.20 -25.11 36.66
CA ASN A 11 -21.25 -24.10 36.66
C ASN A 11 -21.20 -23.28 37.95
N ILE A 12 -20.59 -22.09 37.88
CA ILE A 12 -20.51 -21.16 39.01
C ILE A 12 -21.64 -20.13 38.87
N GLN A 13 -22.56 -20.08 39.83
CA GLN A 13 -23.55 -19.01 39.90
C GLN A 13 -22.88 -17.70 40.32
N LYS A 14 -22.65 -16.81 39.35
CA LYS A 14 -22.16 -15.45 39.61
C LYS A 14 -23.30 -14.54 40.08
N PRO A 15 -23.05 -13.63 41.06
CA PRO A 15 -23.99 -12.58 41.43
C PRO A 15 -24.42 -11.73 40.23
N ILE A 16 -25.64 -11.17 40.29
CA ILE A 16 -26.20 -10.34 39.21
C ILE A 16 -25.29 -9.14 38.91
N CYS A 17 -24.77 -8.46 39.95
CA CYS A 17 -23.84 -7.34 39.80
C CYS A 17 -22.58 -7.72 38.99
N VAL A 18 -22.03 -8.92 39.22
CA VAL A 18 -20.86 -9.42 38.48
C VAL A 18 -21.23 -9.73 37.03
N LYS A 19 -22.43 -10.25 36.75
CA LYS A 19 -22.87 -10.50 35.37
C LYS A 19 -23.04 -9.20 34.60
N GLU A 20 -23.72 -8.23 35.19
CA GLU A 20 -23.99 -6.93 34.56
C GLU A 20 -22.70 -6.15 34.29
N TYR A 21 -21.76 -6.17 35.24
CA TYR A 21 -20.42 -5.62 35.02
C TYR A 21 -19.69 -6.28 33.84
N ASN A 22 -19.64 -7.62 33.81
CA ASN A 22 -18.95 -8.37 32.74
C ASN A 22 -19.53 -8.12 31.34
N VAL A 23 -20.84 -7.85 31.24
CA VAL A 23 -21.48 -7.54 29.96
C VAL A 23 -21.05 -6.18 29.40
N HIS A 24 -20.84 -5.19 30.27
CA HIS A 24 -20.63 -3.80 29.86
C HIS A 24 -19.17 -3.32 29.93
N MET A 25 -18.34 -3.94 30.79
CA MET A 25 -16.95 -3.50 31.03
C MET A 25 -16.06 -3.51 29.78
N GLY A 26 -16.31 -4.41 28.82
CA GLY A 26 -15.46 -4.59 27.64
C GLY A 26 -15.64 -3.56 26.53
N GLY A 27 -16.45 -2.51 26.74
CA GLY A 27 -16.70 -1.49 25.72
C GLY A 27 -15.43 -0.78 25.25
N VAL A 28 -14.59 -0.37 26.20
CA VAL A 28 -13.32 0.34 25.93
C VAL A 28 -12.31 -0.59 25.25
N ASP A 29 -12.10 -1.78 25.81
CA ASP A 29 -11.14 -2.75 25.28
C ASP A 29 -11.46 -3.15 23.84
N ARG A 30 -12.75 -3.31 23.50
CA ARG A 30 -13.19 -3.63 22.13
C ARG A 30 -12.87 -2.50 21.16
N VAL A 31 -13.08 -1.25 21.56
CA VAL A 31 -12.73 -0.07 20.74
C VAL A 31 -11.22 0.00 20.52
N ASP A 32 -10.44 -0.20 21.58
CA ASP A 32 -8.98 -0.19 21.48
C ASP A 32 -8.45 -1.34 20.64
N GLN A 33 -9.00 -2.55 20.78
CA GLN A 33 -8.66 -3.70 19.95
C GLN A 33 -8.95 -3.43 18.46
N GLN A 34 -10.09 -2.81 18.14
CA GLN A 34 -10.44 -2.47 16.77
C GLN A 34 -9.43 -1.48 16.15
N LEU A 35 -8.98 -0.49 16.93
CA LEU A 35 -8.00 0.51 16.49
C LEU A 35 -6.55 0.02 16.50
N GLN A 36 -6.23 -1.04 17.25
CA GLN A 36 -4.88 -1.58 17.36
C GLN A 36 -4.32 -2.05 16.01
N SER A 37 -5.18 -2.62 15.16
CA SER A 37 -4.83 -3.05 13.80
C SER A 37 -4.23 -1.92 12.95
N LEU A 38 -4.75 -0.69 13.11
CA LEU A 38 -4.30 0.49 12.38
C LEU A 38 -2.99 1.07 12.92
N HIS A 39 -2.74 0.93 14.23
CA HIS A 39 -1.46 1.33 14.83
C HIS A 39 -0.27 0.54 14.28
N LEU A 40 -0.46 -0.74 13.94
CA LEU A 40 0.59 -1.59 13.40
C LEU A 40 1.08 -1.12 12.02
N LEU A 41 0.21 -0.44 11.27
CA LEU A 41 0.50 0.06 9.92
C LEU A 41 1.36 1.34 9.93
N GLN A 42 1.50 2.02 11.07
CA GLN A 42 2.14 3.34 11.14
C GLN A 42 3.18 3.42 12.28
N LYS A 43 4.41 3.00 11.99
CA LYS A 43 5.54 3.17 12.90
C LYS A 43 6.09 4.60 12.80
N THR A 44 5.90 5.41 13.86
CA THR A 44 6.48 6.74 13.99
C THR A 44 7.19 6.89 15.34
N TYR A 45 8.41 7.43 15.33
CA TYR A 45 9.16 7.75 16.55
C TYR A 45 8.67 9.03 17.25
N LYS A 46 7.92 9.89 16.54
CA LYS A 46 7.41 11.15 17.08
C LYS A 46 6.06 10.96 17.77
N TRP A 47 6.01 11.15 19.10
CA TRP A 47 4.82 10.92 19.93
C TRP A 47 3.60 11.73 19.51
N HIS A 48 3.80 13.00 19.15
CA HIS A 48 2.69 13.90 18.77
C HIS A 48 1.98 13.42 17.48
N ARG A 49 2.71 12.78 16.56
CA ARG A 49 2.11 12.21 15.34
C ARG A 49 1.25 11.01 15.68
N LYS A 50 1.72 10.15 16.58
CA LYS A 50 0.96 9.00 17.09
C LYS A 50 -0.35 9.45 17.73
N LEU A 51 -0.32 10.51 18.55
CA LEU A 51 -1.51 11.07 19.18
C LEU A 51 -2.49 11.63 18.12
N ALA A 52 -2.00 12.44 17.19
CA ALA A 52 -2.83 13.01 16.13
C ALA A 52 -3.54 11.92 15.30
N LEU A 53 -2.81 10.87 14.93
CA LEU A 53 -3.35 9.73 14.18
C LEU A 53 -4.40 8.96 15.00
N LYS A 54 -4.16 8.70 16.28
CA LYS A 54 -5.15 8.06 17.17
C LYS A 54 -6.44 8.89 17.23
N LEU A 55 -6.34 10.22 17.35
CA LEU A 55 -7.50 11.12 17.36
C LEU A 55 -8.28 11.06 16.04
N ILE A 56 -7.58 11.08 14.91
CA ILE A 56 -8.21 10.96 13.57
C ILE A 56 -8.95 9.62 13.46
N TYR A 57 -8.30 8.51 13.77
CA TYR A 57 -8.92 7.18 13.68
C TYR A 57 -10.09 7.01 14.64
N GLN A 58 -10.00 7.56 15.85
CA GLN A 58 -11.11 7.59 16.79
C GLN A 58 -12.30 8.40 16.24
N GLY A 59 -12.04 9.55 15.62
CA GLY A 59 -13.06 10.36 14.96
C GLY A 59 -13.75 9.62 13.81
N ILE A 60 -12.99 8.90 12.98
CA ILE A 60 -13.55 8.10 11.88
C ILE A 60 -14.38 6.93 12.44
N LEU A 61 -13.92 6.27 13.51
CA LEU A 61 -14.69 5.21 14.16
C LEU A 61 -16.01 5.73 14.71
N ASN A 62 -16.01 6.87 15.37
CA ASN A 62 -17.24 7.51 15.86
C ASN A 62 -18.18 7.85 14.70
N SER A 63 -17.63 8.37 13.59
CA SER A 63 -18.39 8.67 12.38
C SER A 63 -19.02 7.41 11.77
N HIS A 64 -18.30 6.29 11.75
CA HIS A 64 -18.84 4.99 11.33
C HIS A 64 -20.01 4.54 12.20
N LYS A 65 -19.90 4.68 13.54
CA LYS A 65 -21.00 4.33 14.45
C LYS A 65 -22.24 5.18 14.21
N VAL A 66 -22.06 6.48 13.97
CA VAL A 66 -23.15 7.40 13.61
C VAL A 66 -23.76 6.98 12.26
N PHE A 67 -22.93 6.72 11.26
CA PHE A 67 -23.37 6.28 9.93
C PHE A 67 -24.19 4.99 10.01
N VAL A 68 -23.72 3.96 10.71
CA VAL A 68 -24.45 2.70 10.90
C VAL A 68 -25.74 2.88 11.70
N LYS A 69 -25.77 3.83 12.66
CA LYS A 69 -26.95 4.10 13.47
C LYS A 69 -28.07 4.77 12.67
N TYR A 70 -27.73 5.73 11.81
CA TYR A 70 -28.71 6.53 11.08
C TYR A 70 -28.96 6.07 9.63
N THR A 71 -28.12 5.21 9.09
CA THR A 71 -28.26 4.66 7.74
C THR A 71 -28.69 3.19 7.84
N CYS A 72 -29.63 2.74 7.00
CA CYS A 72 -30.07 1.34 7.00
C CYS A 72 -29.00 0.36 6.45
N HIS A 73 -27.81 0.86 6.09
CA HIS A 73 -26.62 0.08 5.74
C HIS A 73 -25.99 -0.57 6.98
N LYS A 74 -26.63 -1.64 7.46
CA LYS A 74 -26.21 -2.37 8.67
C LYS A 74 -24.96 -3.25 8.48
N SER A 75 -24.43 -3.38 7.25
CA SER A 75 -23.42 -4.39 6.91
C SER A 75 -22.06 -3.86 6.45
N THR A 76 -21.81 -2.55 6.49
CA THR A 76 -20.48 -2.02 6.13
C THR A 76 -19.51 -2.20 7.30
N THR A 77 -18.44 -2.96 7.10
CA THR A 77 -17.39 -3.08 8.10
C THR A 77 -16.69 -1.73 8.27
N PHE A 78 -16.01 -1.54 9.41
CA PHE A 78 -15.24 -0.32 9.64
C PHE A 78 -14.13 -0.12 8.60
N LEU A 79 -13.56 -1.21 8.09
CA LEU A 79 -12.50 -1.18 7.08
C LEU A 79 -13.05 -0.71 5.73
N ASP A 80 -14.22 -1.20 5.33
CA ASP A 80 -14.88 -0.76 4.10
C ASP A 80 -15.20 0.73 4.17
N PHE A 81 -15.74 1.18 5.31
CA PHE A 81 -16.04 2.59 5.55
C PHE A 81 -14.78 3.47 5.49
N LEU A 82 -13.67 3.01 6.09
CA LEU A 82 -12.38 3.68 5.97
C LEU A 82 -11.90 3.77 4.52
N HIS A 83 -12.02 2.68 3.77
CA HIS A 83 -11.60 2.62 2.38
C HIS A 83 -12.41 3.60 1.52
N ASP A 84 -13.71 3.71 1.74
CA ASP A 84 -14.57 4.65 1.01
C ASP A 84 -14.25 6.11 1.37
N ILE A 85 -13.97 6.42 2.64
CA ILE A 85 -13.47 7.74 3.04
C ILE A 85 -12.17 8.07 2.29
N ILE A 86 -11.23 7.13 2.23
CA ILE A 86 -9.95 7.33 1.54
C ILE A 86 -10.18 7.62 0.06
N LYS A 87 -11.06 6.86 -0.62
CA LYS A 87 -11.42 7.11 -2.02
C LYS A 87 -11.97 8.52 -2.21
N VAL A 88 -12.91 8.94 -1.38
CA VAL A 88 -13.53 10.27 -1.47
C VAL A 88 -12.50 11.37 -1.24
N ILE A 89 -11.64 11.25 -0.22
CA ILE A 89 -10.56 12.22 0.04
C ILE A 89 -9.58 12.29 -1.13
N PHE A 90 -9.23 11.13 -1.69
CA PHE A 90 -8.32 11.05 -2.83
C PHE A 90 -8.90 11.73 -4.08
N LEU A 91 -10.16 11.46 -4.39
CA LEU A 91 -10.86 12.04 -5.54
C LEU A 91 -11.17 13.54 -5.36
N SER A 92 -11.48 13.96 -4.13
CA SER A 92 -11.84 15.34 -3.80
C SER A 92 -10.64 16.26 -3.60
N SER A 93 -9.42 15.73 -3.62
CA SER A 93 -8.21 16.51 -3.43
C SER A 93 -7.70 17.04 -4.78
N PRO A 94 -7.86 18.35 -5.10
CA PRO A 94 -7.36 18.92 -6.36
C PRO A 94 -5.82 18.92 -6.47
N LYS A 95 -5.11 18.53 -5.40
CA LYS A 95 -3.63 18.62 -5.27
C LYS A 95 -2.91 17.29 -5.05
N ILE A 96 -3.61 16.15 -4.90
CA ILE A 96 -2.95 14.83 -4.77
C ILE A 96 -2.63 14.22 -6.15
N ASN A 97 -3.04 14.87 -7.24
CA ASN A 97 -2.59 14.52 -8.58
C ASN A 97 -1.28 15.25 -8.90
N LYS A 98 -0.14 14.58 -8.67
CA LYS A 98 1.01 14.47 -9.61
C LYS A 98 2.33 13.93 -9.00
N SER A 99 2.46 13.73 -7.69
CA SER A 99 3.79 13.42 -7.09
C SER A 99 3.96 12.05 -6.41
N LEU A 100 2.94 11.19 -6.34
CA LEU A 100 3.03 9.89 -5.65
C LEU A 100 2.93 8.66 -6.55
N VAL A 101 2.55 8.84 -7.81
CA VAL A 101 3.05 7.96 -8.87
C VAL A 101 4.40 8.56 -9.23
N PRO A 102 5.52 7.82 -9.26
CA PRO A 102 6.73 8.37 -9.85
C PRO A 102 6.31 8.80 -11.25
N ASP A 103 6.38 10.10 -11.51
CA ASP A 103 5.99 10.83 -12.75
C ASP A 103 6.41 10.07 -14.03
N GLY A 104 7.43 9.22 -13.91
CA GLY A 104 7.83 8.24 -14.90
C GLY A 104 6.81 7.19 -15.33
N THR A 105 5.81 6.80 -14.53
CA THR A 105 4.92 5.67 -14.88
C THR A 105 3.89 6.07 -15.94
N ILE A 106 3.33 7.28 -15.81
CA ILE A 106 2.43 7.85 -16.82
C ILE A 106 3.25 8.23 -18.05
N HIS A 107 4.38 8.92 -17.87
CA HIS A 107 5.24 9.32 -18.99
C HIS A 107 5.77 8.13 -19.78
N ARG A 108 6.11 7.01 -19.12
CA ARG A 108 6.54 5.75 -19.75
C ARG A 108 5.47 5.13 -20.64
N LEU A 109 4.18 5.31 -20.33
CA LEU A 109 3.08 4.65 -21.02
C LEU A 109 2.42 5.52 -22.08
N THR A 110 2.55 6.84 -22.00
CA THR A 110 1.89 7.78 -22.91
C THR A 110 2.86 8.62 -23.74
N GLY A 111 4.15 8.61 -23.41
CA GLY A 111 5.19 9.37 -24.09
C GLY A 111 5.66 8.74 -25.41
N ARG A 112 6.27 9.58 -26.26
CA ARG A 112 7.03 9.08 -27.42
C ARG A 112 8.42 8.67 -26.95
N HIS A 113 8.71 7.38 -27.03
CA HIS A 113 9.97 6.81 -26.58
C HIS A 113 10.77 6.27 -27.76
N PHE A 114 12.02 6.69 -27.87
CA PHE A 114 12.92 6.26 -28.93
C PHE A 114 14.14 5.55 -28.32
N PRO A 115 14.59 4.43 -28.90
CA PRO A 115 15.82 3.78 -28.48
C PRO A 115 17.01 4.73 -28.64
N GLY A 116 17.73 4.98 -27.55
CA GLY A 116 19.01 5.66 -27.56
C GLY A 116 20.11 4.69 -27.17
N THR A 117 21.36 4.99 -27.53
CA THR A 117 22.53 4.27 -27.03
C THR A 117 23.17 5.04 -25.89
N LYS A 118 23.56 4.34 -24.83
CA LYS A 118 24.28 4.95 -23.71
C LYS A 118 25.66 5.42 -24.19
N GLN A 119 25.96 6.70 -23.98
CA GLN A 119 27.27 7.25 -24.30
C GLN A 119 28.25 7.01 -23.14
N PRO A 120 29.54 6.72 -23.43
CA PRO A 120 30.57 6.67 -22.40
C PRO A 120 30.71 8.04 -21.73
N SER A 121 30.75 8.06 -20.41
CA SER A 121 31.10 9.27 -19.67
C SER A 121 32.58 9.58 -19.86
N HIS A 122 32.95 10.86 -19.78
CA HIS A 122 34.32 11.34 -19.99
C HIS A 122 35.36 10.65 -19.06
N ASP A 123 34.89 10.14 -17.90
CA ASP A 123 35.71 9.45 -16.90
C ASP A 123 35.59 7.91 -16.93
N ALA A 124 34.83 7.33 -17.88
CA ALA A 124 34.63 5.88 -17.94
C ALA A 124 35.69 5.19 -18.80
N THR A 125 36.33 4.17 -18.23
CA THR A 125 37.25 3.26 -18.93
C THR A 125 36.55 2.34 -19.93
N ASP A 126 35.22 2.18 -19.83
CA ASP A 126 34.44 1.27 -20.66
C ASP A 126 33.93 1.97 -21.94
N ARG A 127 34.46 1.55 -23.09
CA ARG A 127 34.07 2.08 -24.42
C ARG A 127 32.60 1.77 -24.78
N HIS A 128 31.99 0.77 -24.14
CA HIS A 128 30.61 0.34 -24.44
C HIS A 128 29.77 0.16 -23.16
N PRO A 129 29.39 1.27 -22.50
CA PRO A 129 28.68 1.19 -21.23
C PRO A 129 27.31 0.51 -21.40
N SER A 130 27.11 -0.57 -20.66
CA SER A 130 25.86 -1.34 -20.70
C SER A 130 25.10 -1.27 -19.36
N LYS A 131 23.76 -1.30 -19.42
CA LYS A 131 22.87 -1.37 -18.25
C LYS A 131 22.13 -2.71 -18.24
N LEU A 132 21.63 -3.12 -17.07
CA LEU A 132 20.77 -4.29 -16.97
C LEU A 132 19.43 -4.02 -17.68
N CYS A 133 18.92 -5.01 -18.42
CA CYS A 133 17.59 -4.91 -19.00
C CYS A 133 16.53 -4.97 -17.90
N ARG A 134 15.75 -3.91 -17.73
CA ARG A 134 14.75 -3.82 -16.64
C ARG A 134 13.62 -4.85 -16.79
N VAL A 135 13.18 -5.10 -18.03
CA VAL A 135 12.12 -6.08 -18.33
C VAL A 135 12.60 -7.51 -18.12
N CYS A 136 13.78 -7.88 -18.63
CA CYS A 136 14.32 -9.22 -18.45
C CYS A 136 14.58 -9.52 -16.98
N TYR A 137 15.11 -8.55 -16.23
CA TYR A 137 15.34 -8.71 -14.80
C TYR A 137 14.03 -8.93 -14.03
N ALA A 138 12.99 -8.14 -14.31
CA ALA A 138 11.67 -8.31 -13.71
C ALA A 138 11.05 -9.68 -14.03
N ARG A 139 11.18 -10.13 -15.28
CA ARG A 139 10.70 -11.45 -15.75
C ARG A 139 11.61 -12.62 -15.39
N ARG A 140 12.68 -12.40 -14.62
CA ARG A 140 13.67 -13.44 -14.23
C ARG A 140 14.29 -14.18 -15.43
N ILE A 141 14.49 -13.47 -16.54
CA ILE A 141 15.17 -14.00 -17.73
C ILE A 141 16.67 -13.70 -17.61
N PHE A 142 17.47 -14.76 -17.60
CA PHE A 142 18.93 -14.72 -17.45
C PHE A 142 19.61 -15.44 -18.62
N LYS A 143 20.92 -15.19 -18.80
CA LYS A 143 21.74 -15.97 -19.73
C LYS A 143 21.86 -17.41 -19.22
N SER A 144 22.26 -18.34 -20.09
CA SER A 144 22.50 -19.75 -19.71
C SER A 144 23.47 -19.92 -18.54
N ASN A 145 24.38 -18.97 -18.34
CA ASN A 145 25.33 -18.93 -17.22
C ASN A 145 24.78 -18.23 -15.95
N GLY A 146 23.47 -17.98 -15.87
CA GLY A 146 22.81 -17.35 -14.72
C GLY A 146 23.03 -15.84 -14.58
N LYS A 147 23.80 -15.21 -15.47
CA LYS A 147 24.07 -13.77 -15.41
C LYS A 147 22.90 -12.96 -16.01
N PRO A 148 22.56 -11.79 -15.44
CA PRO A 148 21.52 -10.94 -15.98
C PRO A 148 21.89 -10.36 -17.34
N LEU A 149 20.90 -10.21 -18.21
CA LEU A 149 21.09 -9.64 -19.54
C LEU A 149 21.36 -8.13 -19.43
N LYS A 150 22.35 -7.68 -20.20
CA LYS A 150 22.76 -6.28 -20.28
C LYS A 150 22.55 -5.76 -21.69
N THR A 151 22.22 -4.47 -21.81
CA THR A 151 21.98 -3.77 -23.07
C THR A 151 22.75 -2.45 -23.11
N VAL A 152 23.17 -2.06 -24.31
CA VAL A 152 23.70 -0.71 -24.58
C VAL A 152 22.57 0.29 -24.88
N HIS A 153 21.39 -0.23 -25.22
CA HIS A 153 20.21 0.57 -25.53
C HIS A 153 19.44 0.98 -24.28
N VAL A 154 19.07 2.25 -24.24
CA VAL A 154 18.39 2.92 -23.13
C VAL A 154 17.28 3.84 -23.66
N CYS A 155 16.25 4.07 -22.85
CA CYS A 155 15.23 5.08 -23.15
C CYS A 155 15.61 6.41 -22.50
N LYS A 156 16.07 7.39 -23.29
CA LYS A 156 16.52 8.72 -22.79
C LYS A 156 15.39 9.58 -22.21
N THR A 157 14.17 9.34 -22.67
CA THR A 157 12.95 10.05 -22.25
C THR A 157 12.38 9.54 -20.93
N CYS A 158 12.75 8.34 -20.48
CA CYS A 158 12.25 7.77 -19.22
C CYS A 158 13.20 8.12 -18.05
N PRO A 159 12.66 8.39 -16.85
CA PRO A 159 13.49 8.72 -15.70
C PRO A 159 14.43 7.55 -15.35
N GLY A 160 15.70 7.87 -15.13
CA GLY A 160 16.75 6.91 -14.82
C GLY A 160 17.33 6.16 -16.04
N GLU A 161 16.89 6.50 -17.25
CA GLU A 161 17.36 5.93 -18.52
C GLU A 161 17.46 4.39 -18.47
N PRO A 162 16.31 3.69 -18.36
CA PRO A 162 16.29 2.24 -18.19
C PRO A 162 16.93 1.54 -19.38
N GLY A 163 17.73 0.50 -19.10
CA GLY A 163 18.26 -0.40 -20.13
C GLY A 163 17.16 -1.32 -20.66
N LEU A 164 16.99 -1.38 -21.98
CA LEU A 164 15.95 -2.14 -22.66
C LEU A 164 16.53 -2.75 -23.95
N HIS A 165 16.18 -4.01 -24.26
CA HIS A 165 16.48 -4.58 -25.59
C HIS A 165 15.56 -3.96 -26.65
N ILE A 166 16.09 -3.77 -27.87
CA ILE A 166 15.33 -3.18 -29.00
C ILE A 166 14.11 -4.04 -29.35
N ASP A 167 14.25 -5.37 -29.34
CA ASP A 167 13.25 -6.28 -29.89
C ASP A 167 11.87 -6.15 -29.22
N SER A 168 11.69 -6.73 -28.04
CA SER A 168 10.39 -6.80 -27.35
C SER A 168 10.37 -6.03 -26.03
N CYS A 169 11.53 -5.87 -25.39
CA CYS A 169 11.60 -5.24 -24.07
C CYS A 169 11.25 -3.75 -24.12
N PHE A 170 11.55 -3.06 -25.23
CA PHE A 170 11.22 -1.65 -25.39
C PHE A 170 9.70 -1.44 -25.48
N GLU A 171 9.00 -2.24 -26.27
CA GLU A 171 7.54 -2.19 -26.38
C GLU A 171 6.87 -2.56 -25.06
N ILE A 172 7.26 -3.70 -24.47
CA ILE A 172 6.70 -4.19 -23.20
C ILE A 172 6.82 -3.13 -22.10
N TYR A 173 8.00 -2.51 -21.97
CA TYR A 173 8.23 -1.50 -20.93
C TYR A 173 7.34 -0.26 -21.10
N HIS A 174 6.96 0.12 -22.32
CA HIS A 174 6.15 1.31 -22.57
C HIS A 174 4.65 1.02 -22.81
N THR A 175 4.23 -0.24 -22.74
CA THR A 175 2.82 -0.63 -22.96
C THR A 175 2.17 -1.30 -21.74
N VAL A 176 2.95 -1.92 -20.85
CA VAL A 176 2.42 -2.69 -19.71
C VAL A 176 2.66 -1.98 -18.38
N LEU A 177 1.56 -1.74 -17.64
CA LEU A 177 1.58 -1.09 -16.33
C LEU A 177 2.30 -1.95 -15.26
N ASP A 178 1.93 -3.22 -15.16
CA ASP A 178 2.31 -4.13 -14.06
C ASP A 178 3.59 -4.94 -14.31
N LEU A 179 4.67 -4.27 -14.74
CA LEU A 179 5.99 -4.92 -14.89
C LEU A 179 6.90 -4.81 -13.65
N VAL A 180 6.45 -4.08 -12.62
CA VAL A 180 7.20 -3.78 -11.39
C VAL A 180 6.37 -4.16 -10.19
#